data_AF-A0A4R2JEG8-F1
#
_entry.id   AF-A0A4R2JEG8-F1
#
_cell.length_a   1.000
_cell.length_b   1.000
_cell.length_c   1.000
_cell.angle_alpha   90.00
_cell.angle_beta   90.00
_cell.angle_gamma   90.00
#
_symmetry.space_group_name_H-M   'P 1'
#
loop_
_entity.id
_entity.type
_entity.pdbx_description
1 polymer ?
#
loop_
_entity_poly.entity_id
_entity_poly.type
_entity_poly.pdbx_seq_one_letter_code
_entity_poly.pdbx_strand_id
1 'polypeptide(L)'
;MTWTSLHCRLSWQPEHVDEFIVAQLVPLLRDHEWFFVRYWETGPHLRIRIRGEVDVAARLRDLIAAQDYPVQEIDPEKFYASIGAASTAWLPHGDVREVPYEPETERYGGRSAVPAAENLFCRSTEVAIAVLKSTSSVSARLTAAMQLAMATTQALGLSRAEAASWLRLMGNSWRFTQEPAAPPTVESHVAAHQVLERHGKELAARWDQEPSGATAYWLAEVRASKVTMARVVASQLHMLFNRIGVGSDQERIVCWVVAATALADGVAEFHGDDLDLKYMEASKFLPGFHSQHPLHKPRHNGPRQPGIPLPEPQVLLNRLVKVLVARETGRGAQLAGHLYTKDLSTLLWTAQGAIGFRRPYPSAGAKYAARIRVIALNIPGLYPGCYDADEESRTLQWAAPCPSVEDLETTSMWLGPETTPLAETPAVLALYVRLGVLRETYGLRGLRFAFMEAGHLAQNLGLVAAAMGLNLGLIGGIYDDLAHDLLNLDGVNDTLAYLMPVARLAAYDNQQQGPRTF
;
A
#
# COMPACT_ATOMS: atom_id res chain seq x y z
N MET A 1 20.29 20.81 -18.23
CA MET A 1 20.07 20.28 -19.59
C MET A 1 18.75 20.86 -20.07
N THR A 2 18.65 21.23 -21.36
CA THR A 2 17.40 21.76 -21.92
C THR A 2 16.61 20.61 -22.57
N TRP A 3 15.28 20.67 -22.45
CA TRP A 3 14.35 19.71 -23.01
C TRP A 3 13.27 20.46 -23.79
N THR A 4 13.11 20.17 -25.07
CA THR A 4 11.87 20.53 -25.79
C THR A 4 10.75 19.62 -25.30
N SER A 5 9.62 20.24 -24.94
CA SER A 5 8.54 19.58 -24.24
C SER A 5 7.21 19.83 -24.95
N LEU A 6 6.68 18.78 -25.56
CA LEU A 6 5.48 18.84 -26.37
C LEU A 6 4.35 18.04 -25.72
N HIS A 7 3.15 18.60 -25.72
CA HIS A 7 1.93 17.92 -25.29
C HIS A 7 1.05 17.71 -26.53
N CYS A 8 0.78 16.45 -26.87
CA CYS A 8 0.07 16.04 -28.10
C CYS A 8 -1.24 15.34 -27.75
N ARG A 9 -2.39 15.95 -28.06
CA ARG A 9 -3.71 15.46 -27.66
C ARG A 9 -4.20 14.40 -28.64
N LEU A 10 -4.44 13.20 -28.12
CA LEU A 10 -4.76 12.01 -28.91
C LEU A 10 -6.04 11.37 -28.35
N SER A 11 -7.19 11.84 -28.81
CA SER A 11 -8.49 11.19 -28.58
C SER A 11 -8.66 9.93 -29.46
N TRP A 12 -7.71 9.01 -29.43
CA TRP A 12 -7.80 7.71 -30.11
C TRP A 12 -7.97 6.58 -29.10
N GLN A 13 -8.36 5.39 -29.58
CA GLN A 13 -8.28 4.17 -28.77
C GLN A 13 -6.82 3.87 -28.39
N PRO A 14 -6.57 3.25 -27.21
CA PRO A 14 -5.21 2.97 -26.74
C PRO A 14 -4.33 2.24 -27.77
N GLU A 15 -4.91 1.31 -28.53
CA GLU A 15 -4.20 0.52 -29.55
C GLU A 15 -3.69 1.40 -30.71
N HIS A 16 -4.47 2.37 -31.15
CA HIS A 16 -4.06 3.33 -32.19
C HIS A 16 -3.01 4.32 -31.66
N VAL A 17 -3.06 4.67 -30.37
CA VAL A 17 -1.98 5.47 -29.74
C VAL A 17 -0.67 4.66 -29.72
N ASP A 18 -0.75 3.36 -29.40
CA ASP A 18 0.41 2.46 -29.40
C ASP A 18 1.01 2.31 -30.80
N GLU A 19 0.15 2.13 -31.80
CA GLU A 19 0.53 2.08 -33.21
C GLU A 19 1.21 3.38 -33.65
N PHE A 20 0.61 4.54 -33.34
CA PHE A 20 1.20 5.85 -33.64
C PHE A 20 2.57 6.03 -33.01
N ILE A 21 2.75 5.64 -31.74
CA ILE A 21 4.04 5.69 -31.05
C ILE A 21 5.07 4.87 -31.82
N VAL A 22 4.74 3.62 -32.17
CA VAL A 22 5.67 2.69 -32.81
C VAL A 22 5.97 3.06 -34.26
N ALA A 23 4.96 3.42 -35.04
CA ALA A 23 5.04 3.61 -36.48
C ALA A 23 5.45 5.02 -36.90
N GLN A 24 5.10 6.05 -36.11
CA GLN A 24 5.32 7.45 -36.48
C GLN A 24 6.29 8.15 -35.54
N LEU A 25 6.09 8.02 -34.23
CA LEU A 25 6.90 8.77 -33.24
C LEU A 25 8.33 8.23 -33.15
N VAL A 26 8.52 6.90 -33.13
CA VAL A 26 9.86 6.29 -33.09
C VAL A 26 10.71 6.67 -34.30
N PRO A 27 10.25 6.56 -35.57
CA PRO A 27 11.05 7.01 -36.71
C PRO A 27 11.36 8.51 -36.70
N LEU A 28 10.43 9.35 -36.25
CA LEU A 28 10.63 10.80 -36.16
C LEU A 28 11.74 11.17 -35.18
N LEU A 29 11.80 10.49 -34.03
CA LEU A 29 12.69 10.83 -32.92
C LEU A 29 13.92 9.92 -32.79
N ARG A 30 14.20 9.09 -33.79
CA ARG A 30 15.23 8.04 -33.74
C ARG A 30 16.65 8.53 -33.44
N ASP A 31 16.96 9.77 -33.82
CA ASP A 31 18.29 10.38 -33.68
C ASP A 31 18.39 11.28 -32.45
N HIS A 32 17.36 11.28 -31.59
CA HIS A 32 17.29 12.09 -30.38
C HIS A 32 17.23 11.21 -29.12
N GLU A 33 17.72 11.74 -28.00
CA GLU A 33 17.35 11.22 -26.69
C GLU A 33 15.99 11.79 -26.29
N TRP A 34 15.01 10.93 -26.07
CA TRP A 34 13.65 11.35 -25.77
C TRP A 34 12.96 10.37 -24.83
N PHE A 35 11.89 10.83 -24.21
CA PHE A 35 10.94 9.98 -23.51
C PHE A 35 9.53 10.53 -23.68
N PHE A 36 8.54 9.69 -23.38
CA PHE A 36 7.15 10.11 -23.38
C PHE A 36 6.43 9.64 -22.12
N VAL A 37 5.29 10.26 -21.82
CA VAL A 37 4.37 9.86 -20.74
C VAL A 37 2.94 10.00 -21.26
N ARG A 38 2.06 9.07 -20.91
CA ARG A 38 0.61 9.18 -21.13
C ARG A 38 -0.02 9.98 -20.00
N TYR A 39 -0.78 11.01 -20.32
CA TYR A 39 -1.26 11.97 -19.33
C TYR A 39 -2.71 12.43 -19.60
N TRP A 40 -3.35 13.02 -18.59
CA TRP A 40 -4.81 13.20 -18.54
C TRP A 40 -5.29 14.65 -18.32
N GLU A 41 -4.45 15.54 -17.77
CA GLU A 41 -4.84 16.87 -17.25
C GLU A 41 -5.54 17.82 -18.23
N THR A 42 -5.56 17.56 -19.54
CA THR A 42 -6.33 18.37 -20.50
C THR A 42 -6.98 17.46 -21.55
N GLY A 43 -7.57 16.36 -21.08
CA GLY A 43 -7.90 15.20 -21.90
C GLY A 43 -6.69 14.29 -22.16
N PRO A 44 -6.89 13.13 -22.82
CA PRO A 44 -5.84 12.15 -23.08
C PRO A 44 -4.79 12.70 -24.05
N HIS A 45 -3.52 12.68 -23.63
CA HIS A 45 -2.41 13.18 -24.43
C HIS A 45 -1.08 12.48 -24.12
N LEU A 46 -0.15 12.60 -25.06
CA LEU A 46 1.26 12.26 -24.82
C LEU A 46 2.04 13.52 -24.43
N ARG A 47 2.78 13.44 -23.33
CA ARG A 47 3.83 14.39 -22.98
C ARG A 47 5.15 13.85 -23.53
N ILE A 48 5.64 14.44 -24.61
CA ILE A 48 6.89 14.06 -25.26
C ILE A 48 7.97 15.04 -24.79
N ARG A 49 9.14 14.51 -24.44
CA ARG A 49 10.31 15.27 -23.99
C ARG A 49 11.49 14.86 -24.86
N ILE A 50 12.10 15.82 -25.54
CA ILE A 50 13.21 15.62 -26.46
C ILE A 50 14.39 16.43 -25.94
N ARG A 51 15.56 15.81 -25.80
CA ARG A 51 16.75 16.48 -25.30
C ARG A 51 17.26 17.50 -26.32
N GLY A 52 17.56 18.71 -25.85
CA GLY A 52 17.96 19.84 -26.68
C GLY A 52 16.77 20.66 -27.20
N GLU A 53 17.08 21.66 -28.03
CA GLU A 53 16.09 22.50 -28.73
C GLU A 53 15.77 21.87 -30.09
N VAL A 54 14.57 21.33 -30.25
CA VAL A 54 14.17 20.56 -31.43
C VAL A 54 12.81 21.05 -31.96
N ASP A 55 12.79 21.60 -33.17
CA ASP A 55 11.55 22.07 -33.82
C ASP A 55 10.86 20.94 -34.60
N VAL A 56 10.00 20.19 -33.92
CA VAL A 56 9.19 19.10 -34.52
C VAL A 56 7.69 19.25 -34.31
N ALA A 57 7.24 20.35 -33.70
CA ALA A 57 5.84 20.54 -33.34
C ALA A 57 4.91 20.57 -34.57
N ALA A 58 5.30 21.28 -35.63
CA ALA A 58 4.53 21.33 -36.88
C ALA A 58 4.46 19.94 -37.54
N ARG A 59 5.59 19.23 -37.60
CA ARG A 59 5.67 17.88 -38.17
C ARG A 59 4.81 16.88 -37.41
N LEU A 60 4.75 16.97 -36.07
CA LEU A 60 3.87 16.13 -35.26
C LEU A 60 2.38 16.39 -35.55
N ARG A 61 1.97 17.65 -35.74
CA ARG A 61 0.59 17.96 -36.14
C ARG A 61 0.25 17.32 -37.48
N ASP A 62 1.14 17.43 -38.46
CA ASP A 62 0.94 16.84 -39.79
C ASP A 62 0.85 15.31 -39.70
N LEU A 63 1.71 14.67 -38.89
CA LEU A 63 1.68 13.22 -38.70
C LEU A 63 0.39 12.75 -38.03
N ILE A 64 -0.11 13.48 -37.01
CA ILE A 64 -1.37 13.16 -36.34
C ILE A 64 -2.55 13.33 -37.30
N ALA A 65 -2.60 14.44 -38.04
CA ALA A 65 -3.65 14.72 -39.01
C ALA A 65 -3.67 13.75 -40.20
N ALA A 66 -2.54 13.11 -40.50
CA ALA A 66 -2.43 12.12 -41.57
C ALA A 66 -2.92 10.72 -41.18
N GLN A 67 -3.24 10.46 -39.91
CA GLN A 67 -3.76 9.15 -39.49
C GLN A 67 -5.27 9.05 -39.77
N ASP A 68 -5.73 7.88 -40.19
CA ASP A 68 -7.15 7.56 -40.44
C ASP A 68 -7.84 6.90 -39.23
N TYR A 69 -7.18 6.92 -38.06
CA TYR A 69 -7.73 6.35 -36.83
C TYR A 69 -9.03 7.06 -36.38
N PRO A 70 -10.06 6.32 -35.96
CA PRO A 70 -11.28 6.92 -35.42
C PRO A 70 -11.03 7.78 -34.18
N VAL A 71 -11.41 9.06 -34.26
CA VAL A 71 -11.38 10.00 -33.13
C VAL A 71 -12.56 9.68 -32.20
N GLN A 72 -12.25 9.41 -30.94
CA GLN A 72 -13.21 9.11 -29.89
C GLN A 72 -13.92 10.38 -29.43
N GLU A 73 -15.25 10.34 -29.38
CA GLU A 73 -16.05 11.31 -28.63
C GLU A 73 -16.01 10.95 -27.15
N ILE A 74 -15.16 11.65 -26.41
CA ILE A 74 -14.97 11.44 -24.98
C ILE A 74 -15.70 12.54 -24.22
N ASP A 75 -16.63 12.13 -23.35
CA ASP A 75 -17.27 13.01 -22.38
C ASP A 75 -16.25 13.41 -21.30
N PRO A 76 -15.89 14.70 -21.17
CA PRO A 76 -14.89 15.15 -20.21
C PRO A 76 -15.26 14.84 -18.76
N GLU A 77 -16.53 14.98 -18.38
CA GLU A 77 -16.97 14.77 -17.01
C GLU A 77 -16.84 13.30 -16.63
N LYS A 78 -17.30 12.39 -17.51
CA LYS A 78 -17.15 10.95 -17.31
C LYS A 78 -15.69 10.51 -17.29
N PHE A 79 -14.86 11.09 -18.17
CA PHE A 79 -13.42 10.80 -18.20
C PHE A 79 -12.75 11.14 -16.87
N TYR A 80 -12.89 12.38 -16.39
CA TYR A 80 -12.26 12.80 -15.15
C TYR A 80 -12.80 12.04 -13.93
N ALA A 81 -14.10 11.76 -13.89
CA ALA A 81 -14.70 10.91 -12.85
C ALA A 81 -14.10 9.49 -12.84
N SER A 82 -13.88 8.88 -14.01
CA SER A 82 -13.35 7.51 -14.12
C SER A 82 -11.91 7.35 -13.61
N ILE A 83 -11.12 8.43 -13.63
CA ILE A 83 -9.74 8.43 -13.11
C ILE A 83 -9.63 9.05 -11.72
N GLY A 84 -10.74 9.53 -11.14
CA GLY A 84 -10.76 10.19 -9.83
C GLY A 84 -10.16 11.60 -9.82
N ALA A 85 -10.19 12.30 -10.96
CA ALA A 85 -9.61 13.63 -11.13
C ALA A 85 -10.68 14.73 -11.15
N ALA A 86 -10.29 15.95 -10.77
CA ALA A 86 -11.12 17.13 -11.00
C ALA A 86 -11.11 17.54 -12.48
N SER A 87 -12.23 18.09 -12.96
CA SER A 87 -12.33 18.58 -14.32
C SER A 87 -11.44 19.81 -14.55
N THR A 88 -10.82 19.85 -15.72
CA THR A 88 -9.90 20.91 -16.18
C THR A 88 -10.23 21.28 -17.62
N ALA A 89 -9.46 22.23 -18.20
CA ALA A 89 -9.62 22.62 -19.59
C ALA A 89 -9.44 21.43 -20.55
N TRP A 90 -10.45 21.16 -21.38
CA TRP A 90 -10.39 20.11 -22.40
C TRP A 90 -9.85 20.65 -23.72
N LEU A 91 -8.82 20.01 -24.27
CA LEU A 91 -8.20 20.42 -25.53
C LEU A 91 -8.55 19.43 -26.67
N PRO A 92 -8.71 19.93 -27.91
CA PRO A 92 -9.18 19.10 -29.01
C PRO A 92 -8.12 18.10 -29.47
N HIS A 93 -8.57 17.03 -30.11
CA HIS A 93 -7.70 16.08 -30.83
C HIS A 93 -6.78 16.80 -31.81
N GLY A 94 -5.51 16.40 -31.89
CA GLY A 94 -4.51 16.99 -32.77
C GLY A 94 -3.87 18.29 -32.26
N ASP A 95 -4.30 18.82 -31.10
CA ASP A 95 -3.62 19.93 -30.44
C ASP A 95 -2.21 19.50 -30.00
N VAL A 96 -1.20 20.17 -30.56
CA VAL A 96 0.22 20.02 -30.20
C VAL A 96 0.74 21.36 -29.70
N ARG A 97 1.16 21.42 -28.44
CA ARG A 97 1.70 22.63 -27.81
C ARG A 97 3.04 22.38 -27.16
N GLU A 98 3.92 23.36 -27.29
CA GLU A 98 5.10 23.43 -26.44
C GLU A 98 4.70 23.94 -25.06
N VAL A 99 5.18 23.24 -24.03
CA VAL A 99 4.91 23.55 -22.62
C VAL A 99 6.23 23.45 -21.89
N PRO A 100 6.64 24.41 -21.04
CA PRO A 100 7.89 24.31 -20.29
C PRO A 100 8.01 22.99 -19.51
N TYR A 101 9.20 22.39 -19.53
CA TYR A 101 9.48 21.20 -18.73
C TYR A 101 10.00 21.62 -17.35
N GLU A 102 9.24 21.26 -16.31
CA GLU A 102 9.62 21.44 -14.92
C GLU A 102 9.92 20.06 -14.29
N PRO A 103 11.19 19.76 -13.96
CA PRO A 103 11.52 18.47 -13.35
C PRO A 103 10.96 18.31 -11.93
N GLU A 104 10.36 17.16 -11.63
CA GLU A 104 9.85 16.79 -10.31
C GLU A 104 10.99 16.44 -9.33
N THR A 105 11.74 17.46 -8.91
CA THR A 105 12.97 17.27 -8.12
C THR A 105 12.75 16.50 -6.81
N GLU A 106 11.65 16.73 -6.10
CA GLU A 106 11.37 16.06 -4.82
C GLU A 106 11.12 14.55 -5.00
N ARG A 107 10.25 14.20 -5.98
CA ARG A 107 9.90 12.81 -6.32
C ARG A 107 11.12 12.00 -6.71
N TYR A 108 12.03 12.59 -7.50
CA TYR A 108 13.18 11.91 -8.08
C TYR A 108 14.50 12.10 -7.29
N GLY A 109 14.41 12.33 -5.97
CA GLY A 109 15.58 12.23 -5.08
C GLY A 109 16.44 13.49 -4.99
N GLY A 110 15.90 14.64 -5.39
CA GLY A 110 16.55 15.95 -5.35
C GLY A 110 17.23 16.34 -6.67
N ARG A 111 17.61 17.62 -6.77
CA ARG A 111 18.16 18.22 -8.00
C ARG A 111 19.36 17.48 -8.60
N SER A 112 20.22 16.89 -7.76
CA SER A 112 21.41 16.15 -8.21
C SER A 112 21.08 14.77 -8.78
N ALA A 113 19.94 14.17 -8.43
CA ALA A 113 19.52 12.85 -8.88
C ALA A 113 18.66 12.89 -10.16
N VAL A 114 18.03 14.04 -10.45
CA VAL A 114 17.19 14.23 -11.64
C VAL A 114 17.86 13.83 -12.95
N PRO A 115 19.13 14.17 -13.26
CA PRO A 115 19.74 13.76 -14.52
C PRO A 115 19.83 12.23 -14.72
N ALA A 116 20.05 11.48 -13.63
CA ALA A 116 20.05 10.02 -13.68
C ALA A 116 18.64 9.47 -13.90
N ALA A 117 17.63 10.08 -13.26
CA ALA A 117 16.23 9.74 -13.47
C ALA A 117 15.77 10.04 -14.91
N GLU A 118 16.16 11.17 -15.47
CA GLU A 118 15.88 11.56 -16.87
C GLU A 118 16.53 10.60 -17.88
N ASN A 119 17.76 10.17 -17.62
CA ASN A 119 18.41 9.15 -18.44
C ASN A 119 17.60 7.85 -18.41
N LEU A 120 17.19 7.40 -17.21
CA LEU A 120 16.40 6.18 -17.05
C LEU A 120 15.00 6.30 -17.68
N PHE A 121 14.42 7.50 -17.79
CA PHE A 121 13.21 7.73 -18.59
C PHE A 121 13.43 7.43 -20.07
N CYS A 122 14.56 7.83 -20.65
CA CYS A 122 14.89 7.48 -22.03
C CYS A 122 15.07 5.97 -22.20
N ARG A 123 15.81 5.32 -21.28
CA ARG A 123 16.01 3.86 -21.31
C ARG A 123 14.69 3.09 -21.17
N SER A 124 13.81 3.52 -20.26
CA SER A 124 12.48 2.92 -20.10
C SER A 124 11.55 3.20 -21.28
N THR A 125 11.72 4.29 -22.02
CA THR A 125 11.04 4.48 -23.32
C THR A 125 11.46 3.44 -24.35
N GLU A 126 12.74 3.10 -24.43
CA GLU A 126 13.22 2.03 -25.32
C GLU A 126 12.64 0.65 -24.94
N VAL A 127 12.60 0.33 -23.64
CA VAL A 127 11.93 -0.87 -23.11
C VAL A 127 10.45 -0.86 -23.46
N ALA A 128 9.76 0.25 -23.24
CA ALA A 128 8.33 0.38 -23.52
C ALA A 128 8.02 0.15 -25.00
N ILE A 129 8.81 0.74 -25.91
CA ILE A 129 8.66 0.53 -27.36
C ILE A 129 8.84 -0.95 -27.72
N ALA A 130 9.82 -1.64 -27.13
CA ALA A 130 10.03 -3.07 -27.36
C ALA A 130 8.84 -3.90 -26.88
N VAL A 131 8.28 -3.58 -25.71
CA VAL A 131 7.05 -4.22 -25.20
C VAL A 131 5.90 -3.97 -26.15
N LEU A 132 5.60 -2.72 -26.51
CA LEU A 132 4.50 -2.37 -27.42
C LEU A 132 4.59 -3.09 -28.78
N LYS A 133 5.80 -3.27 -29.33
CA LYS A 133 6.02 -4.03 -30.57
C LYS A 133 5.76 -5.53 -30.44
N SER A 134 5.98 -6.08 -29.24
CA SER A 134 5.94 -7.52 -28.97
C SER A 134 4.61 -8.01 -28.41
N THR A 135 3.74 -7.10 -27.94
CA THR A 135 2.47 -7.45 -27.29
C THR A 135 1.28 -6.94 -28.10
N SER A 136 0.39 -7.85 -28.48
CA SER A 136 -0.85 -7.54 -29.22
C SER A 136 -2.12 -7.57 -28.36
N SER A 137 -2.00 -7.84 -27.05
CA SER A 137 -3.14 -7.92 -26.13
C SER A 137 -2.82 -7.35 -24.75
N VAL A 138 -3.86 -6.96 -24.01
CA VAL A 138 -3.75 -6.48 -22.62
C VAL A 138 -3.10 -7.55 -21.74
N SER A 139 -3.49 -8.83 -21.90
CA SER A 139 -2.92 -9.93 -21.10
C SER A 139 -1.41 -10.11 -21.36
N ALA A 140 -0.97 -10.04 -22.62
CA ALA A 140 0.46 -10.11 -22.95
C ALA A 140 1.24 -8.93 -22.35
N ARG A 141 0.65 -7.74 -22.36
CA ARG A 141 1.21 -6.52 -21.78
C ARG A 141 1.33 -6.59 -20.25
N LEU A 142 0.31 -7.09 -19.57
CA LEU A 142 0.37 -7.33 -18.11
C LEU A 142 1.42 -8.38 -17.76
N THR A 143 1.58 -9.42 -18.58
CA THR A 143 2.64 -10.41 -18.39
C THR A 143 4.03 -9.78 -18.53
N ALA A 144 4.23 -8.90 -19.52
CA ALA A 144 5.47 -8.13 -19.66
C ALA A 144 5.70 -7.21 -18.45
N ALA A 145 4.65 -6.53 -17.97
CA ALA A 145 4.72 -5.68 -16.77
C ALA A 145 5.14 -6.47 -15.52
N MET A 146 4.61 -7.69 -15.33
CA MET A 146 5.02 -8.58 -14.23
C MET A 146 6.51 -8.94 -14.29
N GLN A 147 7.02 -9.26 -15.48
CA GLN A 147 8.45 -9.54 -15.67
C GLN A 147 9.32 -8.31 -15.41
N LEU A 148 8.87 -7.13 -15.83
CA LEU A 148 9.56 -5.86 -15.56
C LEU A 148 9.57 -5.53 -14.07
N ALA A 149 8.49 -5.81 -13.33
CA ALA A 149 8.46 -5.67 -11.87
C ALA A 149 9.48 -6.60 -11.20
N MET A 150 9.47 -7.90 -11.56
CA MET A 150 10.45 -8.88 -11.06
C MET A 150 11.89 -8.41 -11.32
N ALA A 151 12.19 -8.03 -12.57
CA ALA A 151 13.49 -7.54 -12.99
C ALA A 151 13.92 -6.28 -12.23
N THR A 152 12.99 -5.39 -11.89
CA THR A 152 13.27 -4.20 -11.07
C THR A 152 13.70 -4.59 -9.66
N THR A 153 13.01 -5.54 -9.03
CA THR A 153 13.39 -6.01 -7.69
C THR A 153 14.73 -6.76 -7.68
N GLN A 154 15.02 -7.54 -8.73
CA GLN A 154 16.31 -8.17 -8.95
C GLN A 154 17.43 -7.16 -9.22
N ALA A 155 17.14 -6.06 -9.91
CA ALA A 155 18.08 -4.96 -10.13
C ALA A 155 18.48 -4.30 -8.82
N LEU A 156 17.52 -4.15 -7.89
CA LEU A 156 17.74 -3.64 -6.53
C LEU A 156 18.46 -4.64 -5.60
N GLY A 157 18.62 -5.90 -6.02
CA GLY A 157 19.25 -6.95 -5.21
C GLY A 157 18.40 -7.41 -4.04
N LEU A 158 17.07 -7.23 -4.10
CA LEU A 158 16.16 -7.65 -3.05
C LEU A 158 16.04 -9.18 -3.04
N SER A 159 16.00 -9.78 -1.85
CA SER A 159 15.52 -11.15 -1.68
C SER A 159 14.04 -11.24 -2.06
N ARG A 160 13.52 -12.46 -2.30
CA ARG A 160 12.09 -12.63 -2.64
C ARG A 160 11.14 -12.03 -1.59
N ALA A 161 11.46 -12.16 -0.30
CA ALA A 161 10.65 -11.60 0.77
C ALA A 161 10.69 -10.05 0.79
N GLU A 162 11.86 -9.47 0.56
CA GLU A 162 12.01 -8.00 0.45
C GLU A 162 11.33 -7.47 -0.81
N ALA A 163 11.41 -8.20 -1.92
CA ALA A 163 10.71 -7.88 -3.16
C ALA A 163 9.19 -7.91 -2.96
N ALA A 164 8.65 -8.93 -2.29
CA ALA A 164 7.23 -9.02 -1.98
C ALA A 164 6.75 -7.85 -1.11
N SER A 165 7.49 -7.54 -0.05
CA SER A 165 7.21 -6.39 0.83
C SER A 165 7.24 -5.08 0.05
N TRP A 166 8.29 -4.84 -0.74
CA TRP A 166 8.45 -3.62 -1.53
C TRP A 166 7.33 -3.44 -2.57
N LEU A 167 6.98 -4.50 -3.29
CA LEU A 167 5.93 -4.47 -4.30
C LEU A 167 4.54 -4.26 -3.69
N ARG A 168 4.24 -4.87 -2.53
CA ARG A 168 2.98 -4.63 -1.82
C ARG A 168 2.86 -3.18 -1.35
N LEU A 169 3.91 -2.63 -0.76
CA LEU A 169 3.92 -1.21 -0.37
C LEU A 169 3.80 -0.28 -1.58
N MET A 170 4.46 -0.61 -2.70
CA MET A 170 4.30 0.15 -3.95
C MET A 170 2.86 0.12 -4.44
N GLY A 171 2.21 -1.06 -4.46
CA GLY A 171 0.80 -1.19 -4.83
C GLY A 171 -0.13 -0.39 -3.90
N ASN A 172 0.02 -0.57 -2.60
CA ASN A 172 -0.80 0.11 -1.57
C ASN A 172 -0.62 1.63 -1.61
N SER A 173 0.56 2.12 -2.01
CA SER A 173 0.87 3.55 -2.05
C SER A 173 -0.09 4.36 -2.91
N TRP A 174 -0.72 3.75 -3.92
CA TRP A 174 -1.72 4.38 -4.78
C TRP A 174 -2.94 4.92 -4.02
N ARG A 175 -3.26 4.37 -2.84
CA ARG A 175 -4.32 4.93 -1.98
C ARG A 175 -3.94 6.27 -1.33
N PHE A 176 -2.65 6.56 -1.25
CA PHE A 176 -2.10 7.68 -0.48
C PHE A 176 -1.37 8.69 -1.36
N THR A 177 -1.24 8.43 -2.66
CA THR A 177 -0.70 9.38 -3.64
C THR A 177 -1.69 10.51 -3.90
N GLN A 178 -1.16 11.69 -4.22
CA GLN A 178 -1.99 12.81 -4.70
C GLN A 178 -2.45 12.65 -6.14
N GLU A 179 -1.88 11.69 -6.88
CA GLU A 179 -2.30 11.38 -8.23
C GLU A 179 -3.67 10.70 -8.23
N PRO A 180 -4.57 11.09 -9.16
CA PRO A 180 -5.86 10.43 -9.31
C PRO A 180 -5.71 8.93 -9.61
N ALA A 181 -6.25 8.10 -8.72
CA ALA A 181 -6.35 6.66 -8.88
C ALA A 181 -7.62 6.15 -8.20
N ALA A 182 -8.33 5.21 -8.83
CA ALA A 182 -9.48 4.57 -8.20
C ALA A 182 -9.00 3.72 -6.99
N PRO A 183 -9.68 3.71 -5.84
CA PRO A 183 -9.29 2.82 -4.75
C PRO A 183 -9.37 1.35 -5.20
N PRO A 184 -8.52 0.45 -4.66
CA PRO A 184 -8.64 -0.98 -4.88
C PRO A 184 -10.04 -1.46 -4.48
N THR A 185 -10.67 -2.22 -5.38
CA THR A 185 -11.98 -2.82 -5.15
C THR A 185 -11.85 -4.30 -4.83
N VAL A 186 -12.89 -4.87 -4.24
CA VAL A 186 -12.99 -6.32 -4.01
C VAL A 186 -12.76 -7.09 -5.32
N GLU A 187 -13.30 -6.60 -6.44
CA GLU A 187 -13.14 -7.21 -7.77
C GLU A 187 -11.68 -7.23 -8.22
N SER A 188 -10.91 -6.16 -7.93
CA SER A 188 -9.49 -6.10 -8.30
C SER A 188 -8.65 -7.15 -7.54
N HIS A 189 -8.95 -7.37 -6.26
CA HIS A 189 -8.32 -8.44 -5.47
C HIS A 189 -8.76 -9.82 -5.97
N VAL A 190 -10.05 -10.03 -6.24
CA VAL A 190 -10.56 -11.28 -6.81
C VAL A 190 -9.88 -11.60 -8.13
N ALA A 191 -9.74 -10.62 -9.03
CA ALA A 191 -9.05 -10.80 -10.30
C ALA A 191 -7.57 -11.21 -10.09
N ALA A 192 -6.88 -10.59 -9.14
CA ALA A 192 -5.50 -10.93 -8.81
C ALA A 192 -5.38 -12.37 -8.26
N HIS A 193 -6.28 -12.79 -7.37
CA HIS A 193 -6.34 -14.16 -6.87
C HIS A 193 -6.64 -15.18 -7.98
N GLN A 194 -7.55 -14.88 -8.90
CA GLN A 194 -7.85 -15.73 -10.05
C GLN A 194 -6.65 -15.88 -11.00
N VAL A 195 -5.79 -14.87 -11.10
CA VAL A 195 -4.52 -14.98 -11.84
C VAL A 195 -3.56 -15.92 -11.12
N LEU A 196 -3.42 -15.80 -9.79
CA LEU A 196 -2.57 -16.71 -9.01
C LEU A 196 -3.06 -18.16 -9.04
N GLU A 197 -4.36 -18.39 -8.96
CA GLU A 197 -4.93 -19.72 -9.02
C GLU A 197 -4.63 -20.41 -10.36
N ARG A 198 -4.77 -19.66 -11.46
CA ARG A 198 -4.55 -20.19 -12.82
C ARG A 198 -3.08 -20.27 -13.23
N HIS A 199 -2.28 -19.28 -12.85
CA HIS A 199 -0.93 -19.08 -13.39
C HIS A 199 0.17 -18.96 -12.33
N GLY A 200 -0.16 -19.12 -11.04
CA GLY A 200 0.78 -18.90 -9.93
C GLY A 200 2.06 -19.72 -10.05
N LYS A 201 1.96 -21.00 -10.42
CA LYS A 201 3.14 -21.89 -10.54
C LYS A 201 4.08 -21.45 -11.66
N GLU A 202 3.51 -21.12 -12.82
CA GLU A 202 4.25 -20.66 -13.98
C GLU A 202 4.93 -19.31 -13.70
N LEU A 203 4.24 -18.41 -13.00
CA LEU A 203 4.77 -17.10 -12.62
C LEU A 203 5.83 -17.22 -11.52
N ALA A 204 5.65 -18.08 -10.52
CA ALA A 204 6.62 -18.32 -9.46
C ALA A 204 7.93 -18.89 -10.01
N ALA A 205 7.86 -19.82 -10.98
CA ALA A 205 9.02 -20.37 -11.65
C ALA A 205 9.85 -19.31 -12.43
N ARG A 206 9.26 -18.17 -12.80
CA ARG A 206 9.99 -17.08 -13.49
C ARG A 206 10.96 -16.35 -12.58
N TRP A 207 10.80 -16.41 -11.26
CA TRP A 207 11.75 -15.81 -10.32
C TRP A 207 13.15 -16.44 -10.41
N ASP A 208 13.24 -17.68 -10.87
CA ASP A 208 14.50 -18.43 -11.04
C ASP A 208 15.05 -18.38 -12.48
N GLN A 209 14.36 -17.69 -13.38
CA GLN A 209 14.78 -17.56 -14.78
C GLN A 209 15.59 -16.27 -14.98
N GLU A 210 16.68 -16.37 -15.71
CA GLU A 210 17.41 -15.19 -16.17
C GLU A 210 16.54 -14.37 -17.14
N PRO A 211 16.38 -13.06 -16.90
CA PRO A 211 15.61 -12.23 -17.81
C PRO A 211 16.28 -12.18 -19.18
N SER A 212 15.49 -11.94 -20.23
CA SER A 212 15.97 -11.80 -21.61
C SER A 212 15.32 -10.60 -22.30
N GLY A 213 15.86 -10.22 -23.47
CA GLY A 213 15.31 -9.14 -24.30
C GLY A 213 15.16 -7.81 -23.55
N ALA A 214 13.98 -7.18 -23.69
CA ALA A 214 13.68 -5.89 -23.07
C ALA A 214 13.75 -5.93 -21.52
N THR A 215 13.40 -7.06 -20.91
CA THR A 215 13.45 -7.25 -19.46
C THR A 215 14.90 -7.29 -18.94
N ALA A 216 15.79 -7.99 -19.65
CA ALA A 216 17.22 -8.01 -19.31
C ALA A 216 17.87 -6.63 -19.48
N TYR A 217 17.51 -5.93 -20.56
CA TYR A 217 17.95 -4.56 -20.80
C TYR A 217 17.50 -3.63 -19.66
N TRP A 218 16.21 -3.68 -19.28
CA TRP A 218 15.70 -2.88 -18.16
C TRP A 218 16.46 -3.14 -16.85
N LEU A 219 16.69 -4.40 -16.50
CA LEU A 219 17.45 -4.77 -15.31
C LEU A 219 18.86 -4.16 -15.32
N ALA A 220 19.55 -4.23 -16.46
CA ALA A 220 20.90 -3.68 -16.61
C ALA A 220 20.90 -2.15 -16.46
N GLU A 221 19.94 -1.46 -17.08
CA GLU A 221 19.83 0.00 -17.03
C GLU A 221 19.48 0.50 -15.62
N VAL A 222 18.59 -0.18 -14.88
CA VAL A 222 18.31 0.16 -13.48
C VAL A 222 19.57 0.05 -12.63
N ARG A 223 20.37 -1.03 -12.79
CA ARG A 223 21.65 -1.19 -12.09
C ARG A 223 22.66 -0.12 -12.47
N ALA A 224 22.77 0.21 -13.76
CA ALA A 224 23.71 1.19 -14.27
C ALA A 224 23.37 2.63 -13.84
N SER A 225 22.08 2.94 -13.68
CA SER A 225 21.59 4.28 -13.33
C SER A 225 22.06 4.79 -11.97
N LYS A 226 22.45 3.88 -11.05
CA LYS A 226 22.75 4.15 -9.63
C LYS A 226 21.58 4.81 -8.88
N VAL A 227 20.37 4.80 -9.43
CA VAL A 227 19.15 5.20 -8.73
C VAL A 227 18.79 4.09 -7.74
N THR A 228 19.16 4.27 -6.48
CA THR A 228 19.03 3.22 -5.44
C THR A 228 17.94 3.53 -4.42
N MET A 229 17.45 4.76 -4.37
CA MET A 229 16.36 5.13 -3.46
C MET A 229 15.08 4.40 -3.87
N ALA A 230 14.59 3.49 -3.03
CA ALA A 230 13.43 2.65 -3.28
C ALA A 230 12.21 3.44 -3.82
N ARG A 231 11.89 4.61 -3.25
CA ARG A 231 10.79 5.47 -3.71
C ARG A 231 10.97 6.02 -5.13
N VAL A 232 12.23 6.30 -5.51
CA VAL A 232 12.56 6.83 -6.83
C VAL A 232 12.47 5.71 -7.86
N VAL A 233 12.94 4.51 -7.52
CA VAL A 233 12.81 3.31 -8.37
C VAL A 233 11.34 2.92 -8.55
N ALA A 234 10.51 3.03 -7.51
CA ALA A 234 9.06 2.83 -7.63
C ALA A 234 8.44 3.81 -8.63
N SER A 235 8.81 5.10 -8.56
CA SER A 235 8.35 6.10 -9.54
C SER A 235 8.83 5.79 -10.97
N GLN A 236 10.06 5.29 -11.13
CA GLN A 236 10.61 4.89 -12.43
C GLN A 236 9.86 3.69 -13.03
N LEU A 237 9.56 2.68 -12.21
CA LEU A 237 8.77 1.52 -12.62
C LEU A 237 7.34 1.92 -12.98
N HIS A 238 6.71 2.79 -12.19
CA HIS A 238 5.42 3.35 -12.52
C HIS A 238 5.44 4.10 -13.87
N MET A 239 6.43 4.96 -14.11
CA MET A 239 6.55 5.65 -15.40
C MET A 239 6.77 4.67 -16.57
N LEU A 240 7.46 3.54 -16.35
CA LEU A 240 7.57 2.48 -17.35
C LEU A 240 6.21 1.83 -17.65
N PHE A 241 5.42 1.49 -16.61
CA PHE A 241 4.06 0.97 -16.75
C PHE A 241 3.14 1.94 -17.48
N ASN A 242 3.17 3.22 -17.13
CA ASN A 242 2.43 4.26 -17.83
C ASN A 242 2.75 4.28 -19.34
N ARG A 243 4.03 4.19 -19.73
CA ARG A 243 4.45 4.21 -21.14
C ARG A 243 3.91 3.03 -21.95
N ILE A 244 3.90 1.83 -21.36
CA ILE A 244 3.31 0.65 -22.00
C ILE A 244 1.77 0.66 -21.94
N GLY A 245 1.14 1.61 -21.25
CA GLY A 245 -0.32 1.71 -21.14
C GLY A 245 -0.92 0.85 -20.04
N VAL A 246 -0.13 0.51 -19.02
CA VAL A 246 -0.61 -0.12 -17.78
C VAL A 246 -1.00 0.99 -16.82
N GLY A 247 -2.29 1.08 -16.48
CA GLY A 247 -2.84 2.07 -15.54
C GLY A 247 -2.60 1.69 -14.08
N SER A 248 -2.92 2.60 -13.15
CA SER A 248 -2.69 2.41 -11.70
C SER A 248 -3.42 1.19 -11.12
N ASP A 249 -4.65 0.90 -11.57
CA ASP A 249 -5.42 -0.31 -11.17
C ASP A 249 -4.70 -1.60 -11.58
N GLN A 250 -4.22 -1.64 -12.82
CA GLN A 250 -3.50 -2.78 -13.37
C GLN A 250 -2.11 -2.93 -12.74
N GLU A 251 -1.42 -1.82 -12.50
CA GLU A 251 -0.14 -1.78 -11.79
C GLU A 251 -0.26 -2.41 -10.40
N ARG A 252 -1.31 -2.09 -9.64
CA ARG A 252 -1.57 -2.72 -8.34
C ARG A 252 -1.72 -4.23 -8.43
N ILE A 253 -2.51 -4.71 -9.40
CA ILE A 253 -2.67 -6.15 -9.66
C ILE A 253 -1.32 -6.77 -10.00
N VAL A 254 -0.53 -6.13 -10.87
CA VAL A 254 0.82 -6.59 -11.23
C VAL A 254 1.71 -6.69 -9.99
N CYS A 255 1.81 -5.62 -9.20
CA CYS A 255 2.60 -5.57 -7.97
C CYS A 255 2.18 -6.67 -7.00
N TRP A 256 0.88 -6.84 -6.76
CA TRP A 256 0.37 -7.83 -5.81
C TRP A 256 0.61 -9.27 -6.29
N VAL A 257 0.32 -9.59 -7.56
CA VAL A 257 0.55 -10.92 -8.13
C VAL A 257 2.03 -11.28 -8.11
N VAL A 258 2.90 -10.35 -8.49
CA VAL A 258 4.35 -10.58 -8.47
C VAL A 258 4.85 -10.76 -7.03
N ALA A 259 4.34 -9.98 -6.08
CA ALA A 259 4.68 -10.14 -4.67
C ALA A 259 4.25 -11.51 -4.11
N ALA A 260 3.03 -11.95 -4.41
CA ALA A 260 2.52 -13.24 -3.95
C ALA A 260 3.33 -14.41 -4.54
N THR A 261 3.68 -14.35 -5.82
CA THR A 261 4.51 -15.40 -6.48
C THR A 261 5.96 -15.42 -6.01
N ALA A 262 6.45 -14.34 -5.39
CA ALA A 262 7.75 -14.34 -4.73
C ALA A 262 7.75 -15.20 -3.45
N LEU A 263 6.58 -15.37 -2.81
CA LEU A 263 6.43 -16.06 -1.53
C LEU A 263 5.86 -17.47 -1.65
N ALA A 264 5.10 -17.76 -2.71
CA ALA A 264 4.44 -19.04 -2.91
C ALA A 264 4.28 -19.38 -4.40
N ASP A 265 4.18 -20.68 -4.70
CA ASP A 265 3.98 -21.18 -6.07
C ASP A 265 2.51 -21.06 -6.55
N GLY A 266 1.63 -20.42 -5.78
CA GLY A 266 0.21 -20.30 -6.08
C GLY A 266 -0.63 -20.14 -4.83
N VAL A 267 -1.96 -20.22 -4.99
CA VAL A 267 -2.90 -20.20 -3.86
C VAL A 267 -2.86 -21.56 -3.17
N ALA A 268 -2.56 -21.57 -1.87
CA ALA A 268 -2.59 -22.79 -1.07
C ALA A 268 -4.04 -23.31 -0.95
N GLU A 269 -4.20 -24.63 -0.92
CA GLU A 269 -5.51 -25.23 -0.63
C GLU A 269 -5.89 -24.91 0.82
N PHE A 270 -6.94 -24.11 1.01
CA PHE A 270 -7.29 -23.55 2.32
C PHE A 270 -7.61 -24.61 3.38
N HIS A 271 -8.16 -25.75 2.94
CA HIS A 271 -8.44 -26.91 3.79
C HIS A 271 -7.43 -28.05 3.60
N GLY A 272 -6.27 -27.77 3.01
CA GLY A 272 -5.21 -28.74 2.84
C GLY A 272 -4.53 -29.10 4.16
N ASP A 273 -4.04 -30.33 4.25
CA ASP A 273 -3.43 -30.89 5.46
C ASP A 273 -1.90 -30.76 5.38
N ASP A 274 -1.26 -29.78 6.04
CA ASP A 274 0.11 -29.89 6.63
C ASP A 274 0.90 -28.58 6.87
N LEU A 275 0.56 -27.43 6.27
CA LEU A 275 1.46 -26.26 6.31
C LEU A 275 1.71 -25.74 7.73
N ASP A 276 0.66 -25.72 8.54
CA ASP A 276 0.70 -25.39 9.95
C ASP A 276 1.51 -26.42 10.74
N LEU A 277 1.30 -27.72 10.49
CA LEU A 277 2.03 -28.82 11.13
C LEU A 277 3.53 -28.78 10.79
N LYS A 278 3.88 -28.57 9.52
CA LYS A 278 5.27 -28.41 9.04
C LYS A 278 5.92 -27.19 9.68
N TYR A 279 5.21 -26.07 9.73
CA TYR A 279 5.70 -24.89 10.43
C TYR A 279 5.92 -25.17 11.92
N MET A 280 4.99 -25.89 12.57
CA MET A 280 5.08 -26.25 13.98
C MET A 280 6.23 -27.22 14.28
N GLU A 281 6.62 -28.07 13.34
CA GLU A 281 7.84 -28.87 13.45
C GLU A 281 9.09 -27.99 13.26
N ALA A 282 9.15 -27.26 12.14
CA ALA A 282 10.33 -26.49 11.72
C ALA A 282 10.70 -25.35 12.67
N SER A 283 9.73 -24.81 13.41
CA SER A 283 9.96 -23.69 14.34
C SER A 283 10.24 -24.13 15.79
N LYS A 284 10.55 -25.40 16.06
CA LYS A 284 10.97 -25.87 17.40
C LYS A 284 12.38 -25.38 17.75
N PHE A 285 12.61 -25.13 19.05
CA PHE A 285 13.97 -25.09 19.59
C PHE A 285 14.44 -26.50 19.89
N LEU A 286 15.64 -26.84 19.43
CA LEU A 286 16.28 -28.12 19.66
C LEU A 286 17.43 -27.95 20.66
N PRO A 287 17.42 -28.67 21.79
CA PRO A 287 18.53 -28.63 22.74
C PRO A 287 19.86 -28.95 22.04
N GLY A 288 20.89 -28.13 22.29
CA GLY A 288 22.22 -28.29 21.68
C GLY A 288 22.41 -27.59 20.32
N PHE A 289 21.37 -27.02 19.71
CA PHE A 289 21.48 -26.30 18.43
C PHE A 289 21.62 -24.79 18.62
N HIS A 290 22.86 -24.34 18.86
CA HIS A 290 23.17 -22.92 19.10
C HIS A 290 22.83 -21.98 17.95
N SER A 291 22.75 -22.48 16.71
CA SER A 291 22.31 -21.70 15.54
C SER A 291 20.86 -21.20 15.65
N GLN A 292 20.05 -21.78 16.55
CA GLN A 292 18.68 -21.35 16.83
C GLN A 292 18.59 -20.32 17.96
N HIS A 293 19.71 -19.94 18.60
CA HIS A 293 19.67 -18.94 19.65
C HIS A 293 19.26 -17.56 19.10
N PRO A 294 18.60 -16.72 19.92
CA PRO A 294 18.24 -15.36 19.52
C PRO A 294 19.44 -14.56 19.00
N LEU A 295 19.32 -13.99 17.80
CA LEU A 295 20.37 -13.17 17.22
C LEU A 295 20.39 -11.78 17.87
N HIS A 296 21.58 -11.30 18.23
CA HIS A 296 21.73 -9.94 18.74
C HIS A 296 21.81 -8.95 17.58
N LYS A 297 20.71 -8.24 17.31
CA LYS A 297 20.70 -7.09 16.40
C LYS A 297 20.37 -5.80 17.17
N PRO A 298 21.14 -4.72 16.95
CA PRO A 298 20.84 -3.41 17.53
C PRO A 298 19.46 -2.94 17.06
N ARG A 299 18.75 -2.23 17.94
CA ARG A 299 17.46 -1.62 17.58
C ARG A 299 17.72 -0.40 16.72
N HIS A 300 17.16 -0.37 15.52
CA HIS A 300 17.08 0.86 14.74
C HIS A 300 15.85 1.65 15.18
N ASN A 301 16.10 2.76 15.88
CA ASN A 301 15.09 3.77 16.11
C ASN A 301 15.20 4.79 14.98
N GLY A 302 14.23 4.80 14.07
CA GLY A 302 14.11 5.86 13.08
C GLY A 302 13.78 7.21 13.74
N PRO A 303 13.92 8.32 13.01
CA PRO A 303 13.48 9.62 13.50
C PRO A 303 11.99 9.57 13.82
N ARG A 304 11.61 9.98 15.03
CA ARG A 304 10.20 10.12 15.42
C ARG A 304 9.64 11.39 14.81
N GLN A 305 8.47 11.29 14.19
CA GLN A 305 7.73 12.47 13.80
C GLN A 305 7.01 13.08 15.02
N PRO A 306 6.78 14.39 15.05
CA PRO A 306 5.95 15.01 16.07
C PRO A 306 4.56 14.36 16.08
N GLY A 307 4.18 13.78 17.22
CA GLY A 307 2.86 13.17 17.39
C GLY A 307 1.86 14.11 18.05
N ILE A 308 0.58 13.85 17.85
CA ILE A 308 -0.53 14.50 18.53
C ILE A 308 -0.60 13.93 19.96
N PRO A 309 -0.40 14.76 21.01
CA PRO A 309 -0.57 14.30 22.38
C PRO A 309 -2.05 14.04 22.66
N LEU A 310 -2.33 12.97 23.41
CA LEU A 310 -3.65 12.73 23.97
C LEU A 310 -3.71 13.25 25.41
N PRO A 311 -4.91 13.58 25.95
CA PRO A 311 -5.05 13.97 27.35
C PRO A 311 -4.49 12.92 28.31
N GLU A 312 -4.04 13.30 29.50
CA GLU A 312 -3.54 12.35 30.49
C GLU A 312 -4.59 11.24 30.78
N PRO A 313 -4.18 9.95 30.76
CA PRO A 313 -5.08 8.83 30.94
C PRO A 313 -5.66 8.84 32.36
N GLN A 314 -6.89 8.34 32.48
CA GLN A 314 -7.55 8.18 33.77
C GLN A 314 -6.90 7.06 34.57
N VAL A 315 -6.76 7.26 35.89
CA VAL A 315 -6.35 6.17 36.79
C VAL A 315 -7.53 5.24 37.02
N LEU A 316 -7.39 3.98 36.60
CA LEU A 316 -8.42 2.96 36.79
C LEU A 316 -8.17 2.19 38.09
N LEU A 317 -9.03 2.39 39.10
CA LEU A 317 -8.98 1.66 40.38
C LEU A 317 -10.07 0.58 40.40
N ASN A 318 -9.77 -0.59 39.82
CA ASN A 318 -10.66 -1.74 39.79
C ASN A 318 -9.99 -3.00 40.35
N ARG A 319 -10.80 -3.90 40.92
CA ARG A 319 -10.31 -5.24 41.29
C ARG A 319 -10.23 -6.09 40.03
N LEU A 320 -9.06 -6.70 39.76
CA LEU A 320 -8.82 -7.51 38.56
C LEU A 320 -9.90 -8.57 38.31
N VAL A 321 -10.32 -9.29 39.36
CA VAL A 321 -11.38 -10.31 39.26
C VAL A 321 -12.69 -9.73 38.73
N LYS A 322 -13.07 -8.53 39.18
CA LYS A 322 -14.28 -7.86 38.71
C LYS A 322 -14.20 -7.54 37.22
N VAL A 323 -13.03 -7.07 36.76
CA VAL A 323 -12.80 -6.75 35.35
C VAL A 323 -12.81 -8.02 34.49
N LEU A 324 -12.18 -9.11 34.94
CA LEU A 324 -12.17 -10.39 34.23
C LEU A 324 -13.58 -10.94 34.02
N VAL A 325 -14.43 -10.88 35.05
CA VAL A 325 -15.83 -11.32 34.99
C VAL A 325 -16.66 -10.42 34.07
N ALA A 326 -16.46 -9.10 34.14
CA ALA A 326 -17.20 -8.13 33.32
C ALA A 326 -16.72 -8.06 31.86
N ARG A 327 -15.57 -8.66 31.52
CA ARG A 327 -15.00 -8.56 30.19
C ARG A 327 -15.85 -9.36 29.21
N GLU A 328 -16.38 -8.65 28.22
CA GLU A 328 -17.14 -9.17 27.10
C GLU A 328 -16.61 -8.62 25.77
N THR A 329 -16.94 -9.28 24.67
CA THR A 329 -16.60 -8.80 23.33
C THR A 329 -17.82 -8.08 22.77
N GLY A 330 -17.66 -6.79 22.44
CA GLY A 330 -18.74 -5.99 21.86
C GLY A 330 -19.16 -6.49 20.48
N ARG A 331 -20.45 -6.45 20.17
CA ARG A 331 -21.03 -6.85 18.88
C ARG A 331 -22.21 -5.96 18.48
N GLY A 332 -22.46 -5.82 17.18
CA GLY A 332 -23.64 -5.11 16.67
C GLY A 332 -23.77 -3.70 17.22
N ALA A 333 -24.98 -3.34 17.65
CA ALA A 333 -25.29 -2.02 18.21
C ALA A 333 -24.48 -1.64 19.46
N GLN A 334 -23.82 -2.59 20.15
CA GLN A 334 -22.91 -2.26 21.26
C GLN A 334 -21.68 -1.45 20.82
N LEU A 335 -21.32 -1.56 19.54
CA LEU A 335 -20.20 -0.88 18.92
C LEU A 335 -20.62 0.46 18.29
N ALA A 336 -21.89 0.84 18.41
CA ALA A 336 -22.39 2.18 18.09
C ALA A 336 -22.31 3.10 19.31
N GLY A 337 -21.98 4.37 19.11
CA GLY A 337 -22.03 5.39 20.15
C GLY A 337 -20.94 6.44 20.02
N HIS A 338 -20.28 6.76 21.13
CA HIS A 338 -19.27 7.81 21.19
C HIS A 338 -18.00 7.34 21.89
N LEU A 339 -16.91 8.07 21.69
CA LEU A 339 -15.65 7.87 22.40
C LEU A 339 -14.96 9.23 22.53
N TYR A 340 -14.56 9.62 23.74
CA TYR A 340 -13.80 10.85 23.93
C TYR A 340 -12.29 10.59 23.80
N THR A 341 -11.50 11.60 23.44
CA THR A 341 -10.03 11.49 23.37
C THR A 341 -9.39 11.01 24.68
N LYS A 342 -9.99 11.37 25.83
CA LYS A 342 -9.55 10.87 27.15
C LYS A 342 -9.84 9.37 27.34
N ASP A 343 -10.94 8.86 26.80
CA ASP A 343 -11.22 7.42 26.80
C ASP A 343 -10.19 6.69 25.94
N LEU A 344 -9.96 7.17 24.71
CA LEU A 344 -8.94 6.59 23.81
C LEU A 344 -7.55 6.60 24.47
N SER A 345 -7.15 7.71 25.08
CA SER A 345 -5.89 7.83 25.82
C SER A 345 -5.77 6.79 26.94
N THR A 346 -6.82 6.68 27.75
CA THR A 346 -6.86 5.72 28.87
C THR A 346 -6.78 4.29 28.36
N LEU A 347 -7.50 3.97 27.29
CA LEU A 347 -7.50 2.64 26.67
C LEU A 347 -6.10 2.27 26.17
N LEU A 348 -5.50 3.11 25.32
CA LEU A 348 -4.20 2.85 24.71
C LEU A 348 -3.08 2.80 25.75
N TRP A 349 -2.96 3.83 26.59
CA TRP A 349 -1.78 3.96 27.45
C TRP A 349 -1.82 3.08 28.68
N THR A 350 -3.01 2.69 29.16
CA THR A 350 -3.11 1.65 30.19
C THR A 350 -2.81 0.27 29.63
N ALA A 351 -3.23 -0.03 28.39
CA ALA A 351 -3.04 -1.34 27.78
C ALA A 351 -1.63 -1.57 27.22
N GLN A 352 -0.95 -0.51 26.76
CA GLN A 352 0.36 -0.61 26.11
C GLN A 352 1.35 0.52 26.39
N GLY A 353 1.04 1.53 27.20
CA GLY A 353 1.96 2.67 27.40
C GLY A 353 3.28 2.27 28.09
N ALA A 354 4.36 2.99 27.78
CA ALA A 354 5.65 2.80 28.43
C ALA A 354 5.60 2.99 29.96
N ILE A 355 6.21 2.04 30.69
CA ILE A 355 6.48 2.09 32.13
C ILE A 355 7.98 1.89 32.31
N GLY A 356 8.75 2.99 32.22
CA GLY A 356 10.20 2.94 32.00
C GLY A 356 10.51 2.20 30.69
N PHE A 357 11.40 1.21 30.74
CA PHE A 357 11.77 0.39 29.57
C PHE A 357 10.79 -0.75 29.27
N ARG A 358 9.75 -0.94 30.08
CA ARG A 358 8.77 -2.03 29.95
C ARG A 358 7.42 -1.53 29.44
N ARG A 359 6.56 -2.48 29.08
CA ARG A 359 5.13 -2.30 28.78
C ARG A 359 4.30 -3.22 29.69
N PRO A 360 3.00 -2.97 29.90
CA PRO A 360 2.13 -3.76 30.77
C PRO A 360 1.74 -5.13 30.16
N TYR A 361 2.51 -5.65 29.21
CA TYR A 361 2.39 -7.00 28.66
C TYR A 361 3.79 -7.55 28.33
N PRO A 362 3.99 -8.88 28.35
CA PRO A 362 5.27 -9.48 28.01
C PRO A 362 5.49 -9.49 26.49
N SER A 363 6.74 -9.35 26.09
CA SER A 363 7.20 -9.39 24.70
C SER A 363 8.51 -10.14 24.60
N ALA A 364 8.67 -10.99 23.58
CA ALA A 364 9.88 -11.78 23.38
C ALA A 364 11.11 -10.85 23.18
N GLY A 365 12.06 -10.90 24.11
CA GLY A 365 13.26 -10.05 24.09
C GLY A 365 12.95 -8.55 24.22
N ALA A 366 11.82 -8.23 24.84
CA ALA A 366 11.32 -6.87 25.02
C ALA A 366 11.21 -6.07 23.71
N LYS A 367 11.00 -6.75 22.57
CA LYS A 367 11.00 -6.11 21.25
C LYS A 367 9.79 -5.20 21.05
N TYR A 368 8.67 -5.51 21.71
CA TYR A 368 7.39 -4.82 21.58
C TYR A 368 7.08 -4.65 20.10
N ALA A 369 6.79 -5.76 19.42
CA ALA A 369 6.51 -5.81 17.98
C ALA A 369 5.02 -5.59 17.67
N ALA A 370 4.11 -5.83 18.62
CA ALA A 370 2.70 -5.51 18.46
C ALA A 370 2.49 -3.98 18.44
N ARG A 371 1.67 -3.50 17.52
CA ARG A 371 1.43 -2.08 17.23
C ARG A 371 -0.06 -1.83 17.07
N ILE A 372 -0.50 -0.65 17.49
CA ILE A 372 -1.88 -0.21 17.31
C ILE A 372 -1.91 0.94 16.32
N ARG A 373 -2.69 0.77 15.25
CA ARG A 373 -3.13 1.87 14.40
C ARG A 373 -4.57 2.22 14.76
N VAL A 374 -4.83 3.48 15.05
CA VAL A 374 -6.16 4.01 15.37
C VAL A 374 -6.76 4.57 14.09
N ILE A 375 -7.89 4.01 13.67
CA ILE A 375 -8.75 4.57 12.64
C ILE A 375 -9.81 5.39 13.37
N ALA A 376 -9.57 6.70 13.48
CA ALA A 376 -10.50 7.62 14.12
C ALA A 376 -11.58 8.03 13.11
N LEU A 377 -12.82 7.59 13.34
CA LEU A 377 -13.95 7.88 12.48
C LEU A 377 -14.69 9.13 12.99
N ASN A 378 -15.02 9.15 14.28
CA ASN A 378 -15.71 10.26 14.93
C ASN A 378 -15.36 10.31 16.43
N ILE A 379 -14.26 11.00 16.76
CA ILE A 379 -13.81 11.22 18.13
C ILE A 379 -13.73 12.73 18.38
N PRO A 380 -14.56 13.31 19.27
CA PRO A 380 -14.48 14.73 19.59
C PRO A 380 -13.08 15.16 20.06
N GLY A 381 -12.49 16.12 19.35
CA GLY A 381 -11.13 16.62 19.63
C GLY A 381 -10.00 15.90 18.91
N LEU A 382 -10.31 14.96 18.00
CA LEU A 382 -9.34 14.32 17.10
C LEU A 382 -9.90 14.34 15.67
N TYR A 383 -9.10 14.82 14.71
CA TYR A 383 -9.52 14.81 13.31
C TYR A 383 -9.69 13.37 12.80
N PRO A 384 -10.68 13.08 11.94
CA PRO A 384 -10.79 11.76 11.31
C PRO A 384 -9.51 11.42 10.55
N GLY A 385 -9.01 10.20 10.73
CA GLY A 385 -7.72 9.79 10.17
C GLY A 385 -7.22 8.45 10.69
N CYS A 386 -6.17 7.95 10.04
CA CYS A 386 -5.39 6.79 10.49
C CYS A 386 -4.14 7.27 11.23
N TYR A 387 -3.95 6.77 12.44
CA TYR A 387 -2.84 7.16 13.32
C TYR A 387 -2.09 5.97 13.90
N ASP A 388 -0.78 5.93 13.82
CA ASP A 388 0.02 4.98 14.59
C ASP A 388 0.16 5.46 16.04
N ALA A 389 -0.16 4.61 17.00
CA ALA A 389 0.02 4.90 18.42
C ALA A 389 1.48 4.67 18.82
N ASP A 390 2.23 5.75 19.09
CA ASP A 390 3.57 5.66 19.67
C ASP A 390 3.45 5.44 21.18
N GLU A 391 3.69 4.20 21.59
CA GLU A 391 3.55 3.76 22.97
C GLU A 391 4.61 4.33 23.92
N GLU A 392 5.72 4.85 23.38
CA GLU A 392 6.81 5.41 24.15
C GLU A 392 6.61 6.89 24.45
N SER A 393 6.29 7.70 23.43
CA SER A 393 5.95 9.11 23.62
C SER A 393 4.50 9.32 24.06
N ARG A 394 3.66 8.28 24.01
CA ARG A 394 2.21 8.35 24.29
C ARG A 394 1.49 9.37 23.40
N THR A 395 1.82 9.33 22.11
CA THR A 395 1.26 10.23 21.09
C THR A 395 0.69 9.46 19.90
N LEU A 396 -0.20 10.09 19.14
CA LEU A 396 -0.68 9.58 17.86
C LEU A 396 0.11 10.20 16.71
N GLN A 397 0.71 9.39 15.85
CA GLN A 397 1.42 9.84 14.65
C GLN A 397 0.50 9.70 13.44
N TRP A 398 0.35 10.75 12.63
CA TRP A 398 -0.45 10.69 11.40
C TRP A 398 0.14 9.65 10.43
N ALA A 399 -0.68 8.70 9.99
CA ALA A 399 -0.27 7.67 9.03
C ALA A 399 -0.92 7.91 7.66
N ALA A 400 -2.23 8.17 7.62
CA ALA A 400 -2.99 8.35 6.39
C ALA A 400 -4.33 9.07 6.63
N PRO A 401 -4.98 9.61 5.57
CA PRO A 401 -6.36 10.05 5.64
C PRO A 401 -7.31 8.97 6.16
N CYS A 402 -8.47 9.38 6.67
CA CYS A 402 -9.49 8.44 7.12
C CYS A 402 -10.04 7.66 5.92
N PRO A 403 -10.07 6.31 5.98
CA PRO A 403 -10.77 5.53 4.97
C PRO A 403 -12.28 5.82 5.03
N SER A 404 -12.97 5.59 3.92
CA SER A 404 -14.43 5.63 3.93
C SER A 404 -14.98 4.46 4.76
N VAL A 405 -16.23 4.58 5.22
CA VAL A 405 -16.91 3.47 5.90
C VAL A 405 -17.02 2.26 4.97
N GLU A 406 -17.36 2.50 3.70
CA GLU A 406 -17.46 1.46 2.67
C GLU A 406 -16.14 0.71 2.49
N ASP A 407 -15.01 1.42 2.35
CA ASP A 407 -13.69 0.79 2.24
C ASP A 407 -13.41 -0.09 3.47
N LEU A 408 -13.73 0.40 4.67
CA LEU A 408 -13.48 -0.35 5.90
C LEU A 408 -14.36 -1.60 6.02
N GLU A 409 -15.61 -1.54 5.58
CA GLU A 409 -16.54 -2.68 5.51
C GLU A 409 -16.03 -3.78 4.58
N THR A 410 -15.38 -3.41 3.45
CA THR A 410 -14.81 -4.42 2.54
C THR A 410 -13.68 -5.25 3.16
N THR A 411 -13.09 -4.82 4.28
CA THR A 411 -11.95 -5.53 4.90
C THR A 411 -12.37 -6.74 5.74
N SER A 412 -13.66 -6.91 6.07
CA SER A 412 -14.11 -8.05 6.87
C SER A 412 -15.61 -8.29 6.73
N MET A 413 -16.01 -9.56 6.66
CA MET A 413 -17.42 -9.98 6.73
C MET A 413 -18.13 -9.60 8.05
N TRP A 414 -17.39 -9.15 9.07
CA TRP A 414 -17.90 -8.74 10.38
C TRP A 414 -17.99 -7.22 10.55
N LEU A 415 -17.68 -6.47 9.50
CA LEU A 415 -17.82 -5.03 9.42
C LEU A 415 -18.94 -4.70 8.43
N GLY A 416 -19.98 -4.03 8.90
CA GLY A 416 -21.15 -3.72 8.11
C GLY A 416 -22.39 -3.49 8.97
N PRO A 417 -23.46 -2.90 8.41
CA PRO A 417 -24.62 -2.45 9.18
C PRO A 417 -25.27 -3.52 10.07
N GLU A 418 -25.25 -4.78 9.64
CA GLU A 418 -25.84 -5.91 10.37
C GLU A 418 -24.94 -6.50 11.46
N THR A 419 -23.62 -6.29 11.38
CA THR A 419 -22.62 -6.93 12.25
C THR A 419 -21.87 -5.94 13.14
N THR A 420 -21.35 -4.87 12.55
CA THR A 420 -20.70 -3.74 13.22
C THR A 420 -21.09 -2.44 12.48
N PRO A 421 -22.00 -1.62 13.04
CA PRO A 421 -22.49 -0.40 12.38
C PRO A 421 -21.41 0.67 12.36
N LEU A 422 -20.50 0.62 11.38
CA LEU A 422 -19.32 1.48 11.31
C LEU A 422 -19.66 2.97 11.16
N ALA A 423 -20.79 3.30 10.53
CA ALA A 423 -21.30 4.66 10.45
C ALA A 423 -21.55 5.32 11.83
N GLU A 424 -21.81 4.51 12.86
CA GLU A 424 -22.04 4.94 14.25
C GLU A 424 -20.89 4.54 15.19
N THR A 425 -19.84 3.91 14.66
CA THR A 425 -18.67 3.49 15.44
C THR A 425 -17.67 4.65 15.48
N PRO A 426 -17.21 5.11 16.67
CA PRO A 426 -16.33 6.27 16.75
C PRO A 426 -14.88 5.96 16.37
N ALA A 427 -14.41 4.71 16.55
CA ALA A 427 -13.07 4.30 16.16
C ALA A 427 -12.95 2.79 15.93
N VAL A 428 -11.97 2.41 15.12
CA VAL A 428 -11.49 1.03 14.98
C VAL A 428 -10.00 0.98 15.30
N LEU A 429 -9.58 0.10 16.20
CA LEU A 429 -8.17 -0.17 16.45
C LEU A 429 -7.72 -1.33 15.57
N ALA A 430 -6.73 -1.11 14.73
CA ALA A 430 -6.05 -2.14 13.96
C ALA A 430 -4.80 -2.59 14.74
N LEU A 431 -4.85 -3.79 15.32
CA LEU A 431 -3.71 -4.40 16.00
C LEU A 431 -2.91 -5.21 14.98
N TYR A 432 -1.71 -4.74 14.64
CA TYR A 432 -0.79 -5.44 13.75
C TYR A 432 0.51 -5.80 14.48
N VAL A 433 1.28 -6.71 13.92
CA VAL A 433 2.59 -7.12 14.47
C VAL A 433 3.67 -6.91 13.43
N ARG A 434 4.76 -6.28 13.84
CA ARG A 434 6.00 -6.16 13.07
C ARG A 434 6.78 -7.48 13.09
N LEU A 435 6.26 -8.47 12.37
CA LEU A 435 6.82 -9.80 12.22
C LEU A 435 8.28 -9.77 11.74
N GLY A 436 8.65 -8.86 10.85
CA GLY A 436 10.03 -8.70 10.37
C GLY A 436 11.03 -8.50 11.52
N VAL A 437 10.71 -7.62 12.47
CA VAL A 437 11.53 -7.33 13.67
C VAL A 437 11.74 -8.57 14.55
N LEU A 438 10.71 -9.42 14.65
CA LEU A 438 10.81 -10.68 15.40
C LEU A 438 11.63 -11.72 14.63
N ARG A 439 11.41 -11.85 13.31
CA ARG A 439 12.12 -12.81 12.45
C ARG A 439 13.62 -12.55 12.40
N GLU A 440 14.03 -11.29 12.41
CA GLU A 440 15.45 -10.92 12.47
C GLU A 440 16.19 -11.47 13.70
N THR A 441 15.47 -11.65 14.80
CA THR A 441 16.02 -12.13 16.08
C THR A 441 15.77 -13.62 16.29
N TYR A 442 14.59 -14.11 15.92
CA TYR A 442 14.10 -15.44 16.29
C TYR A 442 13.84 -16.38 15.11
N GLY A 443 14.13 -15.96 13.88
CA GLY A 443 13.88 -16.75 12.68
C GLY A 443 12.42 -17.19 12.57
N LEU A 444 12.20 -18.48 12.25
CA LEU A 444 10.86 -19.07 12.14
C LEU A 444 10.04 -18.98 13.44
N ARG A 445 10.70 -18.94 14.61
CA ARG A 445 10.01 -18.82 15.91
C ARG A 445 9.33 -17.47 16.09
N GLY A 446 9.75 -16.45 15.33
CA GLY A 446 9.21 -15.10 15.39
C GLY A 446 7.69 -15.04 15.21
N LEU A 447 7.12 -15.87 14.32
CA LEU A 447 5.68 -15.89 14.08
C LEU A 447 4.88 -16.42 15.29
N ARG A 448 5.41 -17.38 16.06
CA ARG A 448 4.77 -17.80 17.31
C ARG A 448 4.75 -16.68 18.36
N PHE A 449 5.86 -15.94 18.46
CA PHE A 449 5.94 -14.78 19.35
C PHE A 449 5.02 -13.66 18.91
N ALA A 450 4.84 -13.47 17.60
CA ALA A 450 3.90 -12.49 17.06
C ALA A 450 2.47 -12.74 17.56
N PHE A 451 1.95 -13.97 17.39
CA PHE A 451 0.59 -14.30 17.83
C PHE A 451 0.40 -14.22 19.35
N MET A 452 1.39 -14.69 20.13
CA MET A 452 1.34 -14.57 21.59
C MET A 452 1.29 -13.10 22.02
N GLU A 453 2.12 -12.25 21.42
CA GLU A 453 2.19 -10.83 21.77
C GLU A 453 0.94 -10.06 21.35
N ALA A 454 0.41 -10.32 20.16
CA ALA A 454 -0.88 -9.79 19.72
C ALA A 454 -2.00 -10.19 20.69
N GLY A 455 -2.07 -11.46 21.11
CA GLY A 455 -3.04 -11.95 22.09
C GLY A 455 -2.92 -11.27 23.45
N HIS A 456 -1.70 -11.07 23.95
CA HIS A 456 -1.48 -10.35 25.22
C HIS A 456 -1.99 -8.90 25.15
N LEU A 457 -1.68 -8.19 24.05
CA LEU A 457 -2.12 -6.81 23.90
C LEU A 457 -3.63 -6.72 23.67
N ALA A 458 -4.21 -7.59 22.84
CA ALA A 458 -5.65 -7.68 22.63
C ALA A 458 -6.40 -7.92 23.95
N GLN A 459 -5.90 -8.83 24.80
CA GLN A 459 -6.49 -9.08 26.11
C GLN A 459 -6.37 -7.87 27.04
N ASN A 460 -5.21 -7.20 27.07
CA ASN A 460 -5.06 -5.97 27.85
C ASN A 460 -6.06 -4.89 27.41
N LEU A 461 -6.22 -4.66 26.11
CA LEU A 461 -7.21 -3.73 25.57
C LEU A 461 -8.63 -4.11 26.02
N GLY A 462 -8.98 -5.40 25.93
CA GLY A 462 -10.29 -5.90 26.37
C GLY A 462 -10.55 -5.70 27.87
N LEU A 463 -9.55 -5.93 28.72
CA LEU A 463 -9.68 -5.71 30.17
C LEU A 463 -9.78 -4.22 30.51
N VAL A 464 -8.99 -3.37 29.86
CA VAL A 464 -9.06 -1.91 30.06
C VAL A 464 -10.40 -1.37 29.57
N ALA A 465 -10.90 -1.81 28.42
CA ALA A 465 -12.22 -1.47 27.91
C ALA A 465 -13.32 -1.86 28.91
N ALA A 466 -13.31 -3.11 29.41
CA ALA A 466 -14.26 -3.58 30.41
C ALA A 466 -14.19 -2.77 31.72
N ALA A 467 -12.99 -2.41 32.18
CA ALA A 467 -12.79 -1.58 33.37
C ALA A 467 -13.33 -0.15 33.19
N MET A 468 -13.45 0.33 31.96
CA MET A 468 -13.98 1.64 31.59
C MET A 468 -15.47 1.62 31.20
N GLY A 469 -16.07 0.44 31.06
CA GLY A 469 -17.41 0.26 30.51
C GLY A 469 -17.50 0.59 29.01
N LEU A 470 -16.40 0.38 28.27
CA LEU A 470 -16.37 0.45 26.81
C LEU A 470 -16.69 -0.92 26.21
N ASN A 471 -17.35 -0.93 25.05
CA ASN A 471 -17.48 -2.11 24.21
C ASN A 471 -16.33 -2.14 23.21
N LEU A 472 -15.66 -3.28 23.12
CA LEU A 472 -14.54 -3.51 22.21
C LEU A 472 -14.78 -4.79 21.43
N GLY A 473 -14.81 -4.68 20.11
CA GLY A 473 -14.82 -5.82 19.20
C GLY A 473 -13.44 -6.48 19.11
N LEU A 474 -13.43 -7.77 18.81
CA LEU A 474 -12.22 -8.55 18.56
C LEU A 474 -12.44 -9.36 17.28
N ILE A 475 -12.19 -8.74 16.12
CA ILE A 475 -12.45 -9.34 14.81
C ILE A 475 -11.13 -9.87 14.25
N GLY A 476 -11.04 -11.19 14.10
CA GLY A 476 -9.94 -11.87 13.41
C GLY A 476 -10.30 -12.42 12.03
N GLY A 477 -11.60 -12.46 11.68
CA GLY A 477 -12.08 -12.87 10.35
C GLY A 477 -11.96 -11.72 9.36
N ILE A 478 -10.76 -11.47 8.85
CA ILE A 478 -10.40 -10.32 8.02
C ILE A 478 -10.05 -10.83 6.62
N TYR A 479 -10.31 -10.02 5.59
CA TYR A 479 -9.73 -10.21 4.27
C TYR A 479 -8.35 -9.54 4.26
N ASP A 480 -7.31 -10.30 4.62
CA ASP A 480 -5.96 -9.79 4.91
C ASP A 480 -5.43 -8.81 3.88
N ASP A 481 -5.45 -9.17 2.58
CA ASP A 481 -4.89 -8.33 1.53
C ASP A 481 -5.63 -6.99 1.37
N LEU A 482 -6.97 -6.97 1.50
CA LEU A 482 -7.77 -5.74 1.47
C LEU A 482 -7.47 -4.86 2.69
N ALA A 483 -7.36 -5.48 3.87
CA ALA A 483 -7.07 -4.78 5.11
C ALA A 483 -5.64 -4.22 5.15
N HIS A 484 -4.66 -4.98 4.67
CA HIS A 484 -3.26 -4.54 4.57
C HIS A 484 -3.11 -3.42 3.56
N ASP A 485 -3.79 -3.51 2.42
CA ASP A 485 -3.85 -2.43 1.43
C ASP A 485 -4.43 -1.13 2.03
N LEU A 486 -5.62 -1.21 2.65
CA LEU A 486 -6.25 -0.05 3.30
C LEU A 486 -5.39 0.57 4.41
N LEU A 487 -4.70 -0.28 5.17
CA LEU A 487 -3.84 0.12 6.28
C LEU A 487 -2.40 0.32 5.87
N ASN A 488 -2.03 0.33 4.58
CA ASN A 488 -0.64 0.46 4.13
C ASN A 488 0.35 -0.47 4.87
N LEU A 489 -0.06 -1.71 5.13
CA LEU A 489 0.77 -2.78 5.68
C LEU A 489 1.26 -3.66 4.53
N ASP A 490 2.48 -4.16 4.61
CA ASP A 490 3.02 -5.01 3.55
C ASP A 490 2.53 -6.46 3.62
N GLY A 491 1.92 -6.89 4.72
CA GLY A 491 1.47 -8.27 4.94
C GLY A 491 2.59 -9.32 4.91
N VAL A 492 3.87 -8.91 4.93
CA VAL A 492 5.07 -9.75 4.92
C VAL A 492 5.88 -9.53 6.20
N ASN A 493 6.26 -8.28 6.46
CA ASN A 493 6.92 -7.86 7.69
C ASN A 493 5.93 -7.28 8.70
N ASP A 494 4.82 -6.70 8.24
CA ASP A 494 3.78 -6.11 9.08
C ASP A 494 2.45 -6.79 8.78
N THR A 495 1.96 -7.59 9.74
CA THR A 495 0.76 -8.41 9.57
C THR A 495 -0.30 -8.02 10.57
N LEU A 496 -1.51 -7.72 10.06
CA LEU A 496 -2.68 -7.45 10.88
C LEU A 496 -3.12 -8.70 11.65
N ALA A 497 -3.49 -8.52 12.92
CA ALA A 497 -3.98 -9.60 13.78
C ALA A 497 -5.45 -9.40 14.18
N TYR A 498 -5.87 -8.15 14.44
CA TYR A 498 -7.26 -7.83 14.77
C TYR A 498 -7.69 -6.48 14.19
N LEU A 499 -8.97 -6.40 13.81
CA LEU A 499 -9.74 -5.17 13.76
C LEU A 499 -10.62 -5.10 15.00
N MET A 500 -10.57 -3.98 15.72
CA MET A 500 -11.17 -3.84 17.05
C MET A 500 -11.99 -2.55 17.11
N PRO A 501 -13.24 -2.56 16.57
CA PRO A 501 -14.16 -1.44 16.74
C PRO A 501 -14.39 -1.17 18.22
N VAL A 502 -14.47 0.09 18.60
CA VAL A 502 -14.59 0.50 20.01
C VAL A 502 -15.62 1.62 20.15
N ALA A 503 -16.50 1.50 21.14
CA ALA A 503 -17.48 2.52 21.46
C ALA A 503 -17.89 2.50 22.92
N ARG A 504 -18.38 3.65 23.40
CA ARG A 504 -19.22 3.75 24.59
C ARG A 504 -20.67 3.85 24.16
N LEU A 505 -21.50 2.91 24.62
CA LEU A 505 -22.94 2.93 24.40
C LEU A 505 -23.56 4.20 25.01
N ALA A 506 -24.41 4.91 24.25
CA ALA A 506 -25.06 6.14 24.69
C ALA A 506 -25.92 5.96 25.97
N ALA A 507 -26.45 4.76 26.22
CA ALA A 507 -27.28 4.47 27.40
C ALA A 507 -26.52 4.48 28.74
N TYR A 508 -25.19 4.36 28.74
CA TYR A 508 -24.39 4.29 29.97
C TYR A 508 -24.19 5.65 30.66
N ASP A 509 -24.36 6.77 29.96
CA ASP A 509 -24.24 8.11 30.58
C ASP A 509 -25.38 8.38 31.57
N ASN A 510 -26.57 7.81 31.35
CA ASN A 510 -27.72 7.96 32.24
C ASN A 510 -27.57 7.23 33.58
N GLN A 511 -26.63 6.29 33.72
CA GLN A 511 -26.37 5.59 34.99
C GLN A 511 -25.28 6.25 35.85
N GLN A 512 -24.44 7.11 35.30
CA GLN A 512 -23.43 7.85 36.09
C GLN A 512 -23.94 9.17 36.67
N GLN A 513 -25.11 9.67 36.23
CA GLN A 513 -25.72 10.91 36.75
C GLN A 513 -26.78 10.70 37.85
N GLY A 514 -27.03 9.47 38.29
CA GLY A 514 -27.90 9.19 39.45
C GLY A 514 -27.15 9.28 40.79
N PRO A 515 -27.76 9.81 41.87
CA PRO A 515 -27.08 9.94 43.16
C PRO A 515 -26.72 8.56 43.70
N ARG A 516 -25.41 8.33 43.95
CA ARG A 516 -24.94 7.16 44.69
C ARG A 516 -25.29 7.35 46.16
N THR A 517 -26.41 6.77 46.60
CA THR A 517 -26.61 6.51 48.03
C THR A 517 -25.79 5.29 48.44
N PHE A 518 -24.96 5.49 49.46
CA PHE A 518 -24.15 4.46 50.12
C PHE A 518 -25.01 3.43 50.86
#